data_AF-A0A8T3TQF1-F1
#
_entry.id   AF-A0A8T3TQF1-F1
#
_cell.length_a   1.000
_cell.length_b   1.000
_cell.length_c   1.000
_cell.angle_alpha   90.00
_cell.angle_beta   90.00
_cell.angle_gamma   90.00
#
_symmetry.space_group_name_H-M   'P 1'
#
loop_
_entity.id
_entity.type
_entity.pdbx_description
1 polymer ?
#
loop_
_entity_poly.entity_id
_entity_poly.type
_entity_poly.pdbx_seq_one_letter_code
_entity_poly.pdbx_strand_id
1 'polypeptide(L)'
;MSLLAAWVLYPLALSALALGLGLGLERLAGWRMPGALLLPAGLAAIIAGSRLITEEGATAPFALPVLLVLALAGLVAGRDRLRALRPDRPLAIAVLGTFAVFGAPILLSGSPTFAGYTLLPDTSHQLTLSWLYADRGPDWMSLAPGQTMLSGQTLIGTAY
;
A
#
# COMPACT_ATOMS: atom_id res chain seq x y z
N MET A 1 -4.84 19.56 -5.85
CA MET A 1 -4.06 18.48 -6.51
C MET A 1 -3.84 17.28 -5.58
N SER A 2 -4.85 16.83 -4.83
CA SER A 2 -4.70 15.84 -3.74
C SER A 2 -5.33 14.48 -4.06
N LEU A 3 -6.52 14.45 -4.65
CA LEU A 3 -7.25 13.19 -4.89
C LEU A 3 -6.66 12.38 -6.04
N LEU A 4 -6.48 12.99 -7.23
CA LEU A 4 -5.95 12.28 -8.40
C LEU A 4 -4.51 11.77 -8.17
N ALA A 5 -3.69 12.56 -7.47
CA ALA A 5 -2.35 12.17 -7.06
C ALA A 5 -2.39 10.94 -6.14
N ALA A 6 -3.23 10.95 -5.10
CA ALA A 6 -3.40 9.79 -4.22
C ALA A 6 -3.96 8.55 -4.93
N TRP A 7 -4.86 8.73 -5.91
CA TRP A 7 -5.51 7.62 -6.62
C TRP A 7 -4.72 7.07 -7.80
N VAL A 8 -3.77 7.84 -8.34
CA VAL A 8 -2.98 7.42 -9.51
C VAL A 8 -1.52 7.24 -9.13
N LEU A 9 -0.88 8.24 -8.51
CA LEU A 9 0.55 8.16 -8.19
C LEU A 9 0.83 7.10 -7.13
N TYR A 10 0.00 6.98 -6.09
CA TYR A 10 0.25 5.98 -5.04
C TYR A 10 0.12 4.54 -5.58
N PRO A 11 -0.95 4.14 -6.29
CA PRO A 11 -1.01 2.79 -6.87
C PRO A 11 0.11 2.53 -7.88
N LEU A 12 0.50 3.52 -8.69
CA LEU A 12 1.62 3.38 -9.62
C LEU A 12 2.95 3.21 -8.89
N ALA A 13 3.22 4.01 -7.87
CA ALA A 13 4.44 3.93 -7.06
C ALA A 13 4.50 2.60 -6.30
N LEU A 14 3.40 2.18 -5.67
CA LEU A 14 3.29 0.89 -5.00
C LEU A 14 3.48 -0.27 -5.98
N SER A 15 2.88 -0.18 -7.17
CA SER A 15 3.03 -1.18 -8.23
C SER A 15 4.48 -1.26 -8.73
N ALA A 16 5.16 -0.13 -8.90
CA ALA A 16 6.56 -0.10 -9.30
C ALA A 16 7.48 -0.69 -8.22
N LEU A 17 7.24 -0.34 -6.96
CA LEU A 17 7.97 -0.90 -5.81
C LEU A 17 7.77 -2.41 -5.71
N ALA A 18 6.52 -2.87 -5.77
CA ALA A 18 6.18 -4.29 -5.74
C ALA A 18 6.79 -5.02 -6.93
N LEU A 19 6.65 -4.50 -8.15
CA LEU A 19 7.22 -5.11 -9.34
C LEU A 19 8.75 -5.25 -9.25
N GLY A 20 9.44 -4.22 -8.76
CA GLY A 20 10.89 -4.28 -8.54
C GLY A 20 11.30 -5.38 -7.59
N LEU A 21 10.66 -5.46 -6.42
CA LEU A 21 10.93 -6.51 -5.44
C LEU A 21 10.54 -7.90 -5.96
N GLY A 22 9.43 -8.02 -6.69
CA GLY A 22 8.99 -9.27 -7.32
C GLY A 22 9.99 -9.79 -8.35
N LEU A 23 10.59 -8.91 -9.16
CA LEU A 23 11.67 -9.27 -10.09
C LEU A 23 12.95 -9.67 -9.34
N GLY A 24 13.27 -8.98 -8.25
CA GLY A 24 14.36 -9.37 -7.34
C GLY A 24 14.14 -10.77 -6.76
N LEU A 25 12.93 -11.06 -6.28
CA LEU A 25 12.55 -12.36 -5.75
C LEU A 25 12.58 -13.46 -6.82
N GLU A 26 12.08 -13.22 -8.03
CA GLU A 26 12.17 -14.18 -9.15
C GLU A 26 13.63 -14.57 -9.38
N ARG A 27 14.54 -13.58 -9.35
CA ARG A 27 15.98 -13.81 -9.53
C ARG A 27 16.61 -14.59 -8.38
N LEU A 28 16.26 -14.26 -7.13
CA LEU A 28 16.76 -14.97 -5.95
C LEU A 28 16.22 -16.40 -5.85
N ALA A 29 14.98 -16.62 -6.26
CA ALA A 29 14.35 -17.93 -6.27
C ALA A 29 14.91 -18.85 -7.37
N GLY A 30 15.50 -18.28 -8.42
CA GLY A 30 16.16 -19.03 -9.49
C GLY A 30 15.21 -19.67 -10.52
N TRP A 31 13.91 -19.36 -10.47
CA TRP A 31 12.93 -19.85 -11.43
C TRP A 31 12.04 -18.72 -11.95
N ARG A 32 11.43 -18.92 -13.13
CA ARG A 32 10.58 -17.90 -13.77
C ARG A 32 9.15 -17.96 -13.25
N MET A 33 8.75 -16.90 -12.58
CA MET A 33 7.38 -16.73 -12.09
C MET A 33 6.44 -16.36 -13.24
N PRO A 34 5.19 -16.85 -13.24
CA PRO A 34 4.13 -16.29 -14.06
C PRO A 34 4.05 -14.76 -13.87
N GLY A 35 3.92 -14.00 -14.96
CA GLY A 35 3.94 -12.53 -14.90
C GLY A 35 2.89 -11.93 -13.97
N ALA A 36 1.73 -12.58 -13.86
CA ALA A 36 0.64 -12.20 -12.95
C ALA A 36 1.03 -12.31 -11.45
N LEU A 37 2.02 -13.13 -11.10
CA LEU A 37 2.47 -13.33 -9.71
C LEU A 37 3.57 -12.37 -9.28
N LEU A 38 4.21 -11.64 -10.21
CA LEU A 38 5.30 -10.74 -9.87
C LEU A 38 4.87 -9.61 -8.93
N LEU A 39 3.73 -8.96 -9.21
CA LEU A 39 3.20 -7.91 -8.35
C LEU A 39 2.78 -8.44 -6.95
N PRO A 40 1.95 -9.50 -6.84
CA PRO A 40 1.60 -10.10 -5.55
C PRO A 40 2.81 -10.57 -4.74
N ALA A 41 3.79 -11.21 -5.37
CA ALA A 41 5.01 -11.66 -4.69
C ALA A 41 5.83 -10.47 -4.18
N GLY A 42 5.96 -9.43 -5.00
CA GLY A 42 6.58 -8.18 -4.61
C GLY A 42 5.90 -7.48 -3.44
N LEU A 43 4.57 -7.44 -3.43
CA LEU A 43 3.79 -6.90 -2.32
C LEU A 43 4.02 -7.71 -1.03
N ALA A 44 4.05 -9.04 -1.13
CA ALA A 44 4.40 -9.89 0.01
C ALA A 44 5.82 -9.57 0.53
N ALA A 45 6.77 -9.30 -0.37
CA ALA A 45 8.13 -8.89 -0.02
C ALA A 45 8.15 -7.54 0.72
N ILE A 46 7.34 -6.57 0.30
CA ILE A 46 7.19 -5.28 0.99
C ILE A 46 6.69 -5.53 2.42
N ILE A 47 5.63 -6.33 2.59
CA ILE A 47 5.04 -6.59 3.90
C ILE A 47 6.03 -7.31 4.82
N ALA A 48 6.63 -8.42 4.35
CA ALA A 48 7.58 -9.19 5.14
C ALA A 48 8.87 -8.40 5.44
N GLY A 49 9.40 -7.69 4.44
CA GLY A 49 10.62 -6.90 4.57
C GLY A 49 10.44 -5.68 5.46
N SER A 50 9.34 -4.93 5.31
CA SER A 50 9.03 -3.80 6.19
C SER A 50 8.90 -4.27 7.63
N ARG A 51 8.13 -5.33 7.89
CA ARG A 51 7.98 -5.94 9.22
C ARG A 51 9.34 -6.23 9.85
N LEU A 52 10.21 -6.95 9.14
CA LEU A 52 11.54 -7.32 9.63
C LEU A 52 12.42 -6.11 9.95
N ILE A 53 12.42 -5.10 9.08
CA ILE A 53 13.23 -3.88 9.29
C ILE A 53 12.66 -3.03 10.43
N THR A 54 11.35 -3.08 10.67
CA THR A 54 10.70 -2.30 11.73
C THR A 54 10.63 -3.01 13.08
N GLU A 55 11.11 -4.25 13.21
CA GLU A 55 11.16 -4.98 14.50
C GLU A 55 11.99 -4.22 15.54
N GLU A 56 13.12 -3.64 15.13
CA GLU A 56 13.95 -2.79 16.00
C GLU A 56 13.74 -1.30 15.68
N GLY A 57 13.60 -0.49 16.73
CA GLY A 57 13.38 0.96 16.58
C GLY A 57 14.55 1.67 15.87
N ALA A 58 15.78 1.16 16.01
CA ALA A 58 16.96 1.70 15.34
C ALA A 58 16.93 1.48 13.82
N THR A 59 16.32 0.39 13.35
CA THR A 59 16.26 0.03 11.93
C THR A 59 14.98 0.55 11.26
N ALA A 60 13.93 0.85 12.03
CA ALA A 60 12.64 1.31 11.50
C ALA A 60 12.72 2.52 10.53
N PRO A 61 13.53 3.58 10.77
CA PRO A 61 13.67 4.70 9.82
C PRO A 61 14.22 4.28 8.45
N PHE A 62 14.92 3.14 8.39
CA PHE A 62 15.54 2.63 7.17
C PHE A 62 14.62 1.71 6.35
N ALA A 63 13.42 1.37 6.84
CA ALA A 63 12.50 0.47 6.13
C ALA A 63 12.19 0.94 4.71
N LEU A 64 11.76 2.19 4.55
CA LEU A 64 11.44 2.77 3.25
C LEU A 64 12.68 2.85 2.32
N PRO A 65 13.81 3.46 2.71
CA PRO A 65 14.96 3.57 1.80
C PRO A 65 15.54 2.21 1.42
N VAL A 66 15.58 1.24 2.33
CA VAL A 66 16.04 -0.13 2.01
C VAL A 66 15.13 -0.77 0.96
N LEU A 67 13.81 -0.72 1.15
CA LEU A 67 12.86 -1.28 0.19
C LEU A 67 12.95 -0.60 -1.18
N LEU A 68 13.14 0.73 -1.21
CA LEU A 68 13.33 1.48 -2.46
C LEU A 68 14.61 1.05 -3.20
N VAL A 69 15.72 0.91 -2.49
CA VAL A 69 17.00 0.48 -3.08
C VAL A 69 16.87 -0.94 -3.63
N LEU A 70 16.26 -1.86 -2.87
CA LEU A 70 16.05 -3.24 -3.30
C LEU A 70 15.10 -3.34 -4.51
N ALA A 71 14.02 -2.55 -4.52
CA ALA A 71 13.11 -2.49 -5.65
C ALA A 71 13.79 -1.94 -6.91
N LEU A 72 14.60 -0.89 -6.77
CA LEU A 72 15.36 -0.32 -7.88
C LEU A 72 16.37 -1.33 -8.41
N ALA A 73 17.11 -2.01 -7.52
CA ALA A 73 18.03 -3.07 -7.89
C ALA A 73 17.31 -4.21 -8.64
N GLY A 74 16.13 -4.61 -8.18
CA GLY A 74 15.30 -5.61 -8.84
C GLY A 74 14.79 -5.18 -10.21
N LEU A 75 14.36 -3.92 -10.37
CA LEU A 75 13.98 -3.35 -11.68
C LEU A 75 15.16 -3.31 -12.66
N VAL A 76 16.33 -2.89 -12.20
CA VAL A 76 17.54 -2.79 -13.03
C VAL A 76 18.03 -4.19 -13.43
N ALA A 77 18.11 -5.12 -12.48
CA ALA A 77 18.55 -6.49 -12.72
C ALA A 77 17.53 -7.31 -13.54
N GLY A 78 16.24 -7.00 -13.38
CA GLY A 78 15.10 -7.64 -14.07
C GLY A 78 14.66 -6.93 -15.36
N ARG A 79 15.40 -5.93 -15.85
CA ARG A 79 14.99 -5.10 -16.99
C ARG A 79 14.65 -5.89 -18.25
N ASP A 80 15.37 -6.97 -18.52
CA ASP A 80 15.14 -7.82 -19.70
C ASP A 80 13.88 -8.65 -19.53
N ARG A 81 13.61 -9.11 -18.29
CA ARG A 81 12.37 -9.78 -17.94
C ARG A 81 11.18 -8.82 -18.09
N LEU A 82 11.31 -7.59 -17.62
CA LEU A 82 10.29 -6.56 -17.71
C LEU A 82 9.91 -6.29 -19.18
N ARG A 83 10.89 -6.19 -20.08
CA ARG A 83 10.66 -6.01 -21.53
C ARG A 83 9.99 -7.22 -22.19
N ALA A 84 10.18 -8.41 -21.64
CA ALA A 84 9.58 -9.64 -22.14
C ALA A 84 8.14 -9.86 -21.63
N LEU A 85 7.70 -9.14 -20.60
CA LEU A 85 6.32 -9.22 -20.13
C LEU A 85 5.37 -8.74 -21.22
N ARG A 86 4.26 -9.46 -21.38
CA ARG A 86 3.19 -9.10 -22.29
C ARG A 86 1.96 -8.71 -21.47
N PRO A 87 1.31 -7.58 -21.80
CA PRO A 87 0.09 -7.20 -21.12
C PRO A 87 -1.00 -8.22 -21.44
N ASP A 88 -1.51 -8.85 -20.40
CA ASP A 88 -2.66 -9.74 -20.49
C ASP A 88 -3.94 -8.90 -20.38
N ARG A 89 -4.66 -8.78 -21.50
CA ARG A 89 -5.84 -7.90 -21.63
C ARG A 89 -6.96 -8.25 -20.65
N PRO A 90 -7.45 -9.50 -20.55
CA PRO A 90 -8.46 -9.86 -19.57
C PRO A 90 -8.00 -9.61 -18.13
N LEU A 91 -6.74 -9.89 -17.79
CA LEU A 91 -6.19 -9.58 -16.47
C LEU A 91 -6.20 -8.07 -16.20
N ALA A 92 -5.77 -7.26 -17.17
CA ALA A 92 -5.79 -5.81 -17.05
C ALA A 92 -7.22 -5.27 -16.85
N ILE A 93 -8.21 -5.80 -17.58
CA ILE A 93 -9.62 -5.46 -17.40
C ILE A 93 -10.11 -5.85 -16.01
N ALA A 94 -9.78 -7.05 -15.54
CA ALA A 94 -10.16 -7.51 -14.20
C ALA A 94 -9.57 -6.63 -13.09
N VAL A 95 -8.29 -6.26 -13.20
CA VAL A 95 -7.61 -5.38 -12.25
C VAL A 95 -8.23 -3.98 -12.26
N LEU A 96 -8.41 -3.38 -13.43
CA LEU A 96 -9.00 -2.04 -13.56
C LEU A 96 -10.46 -2.01 -13.12
N GLY A 97 -11.23 -3.04 -13.48
CA GLY A 97 -12.62 -3.19 -13.07
C GLY A 97 -12.76 -3.35 -11.56
N THR A 98 -11.91 -4.17 -10.95
CA THR A 98 -11.85 -4.32 -9.49
C THR A 98 -11.53 -2.99 -8.82
N PHE A 99 -10.48 -2.31 -9.28
CA PHE A 99 -10.10 -0.99 -8.77
C PHE A 99 -11.24 0.04 -8.90
N ALA A 100 -11.95 0.06 -10.03
CA ALA A 100 -13.07 0.96 -10.24
C ALA A 100 -14.26 0.64 -9.33
N VAL A 101 -14.62 -0.65 -9.16
CA VAL A 101 -15.73 -1.07 -8.30
C VAL A 101 -15.44 -0.74 -6.83
N PHE A 102 -14.26 -1.10 -6.33
CA PHE A 102 -13.88 -0.83 -4.94
C PHE A 102 -13.58 0.66 -4.69
N GLY A 103 -13.12 1.38 -5.70
CA GLY A 103 -12.85 2.82 -5.62
C GLY A 103 -14.07 3.70 -5.87
N ALA A 104 -15.16 3.17 -6.44
CA ALA A 104 -16.34 3.94 -6.80
C ALA A 104 -16.90 4.80 -5.65
N PRO A 105 -17.06 4.30 -4.40
CA PRO A 105 -17.61 5.12 -3.32
C PRO A 105 -16.76 6.37 -3.02
N ILE A 106 -15.44 6.26 -3.15
CA ILE A 106 -14.49 7.33 -2.85
C ILE A 106 -14.42 8.30 -4.04
N LEU A 107 -14.37 7.77 -5.26
CA LEU A 107 -14.33 8.58 -6.48
C LEU A 107 -15.63 9.37 -6.68
N LEU A 108 -16.79 8.77 -6.39
CA LEU A 108 -18.10 9.42 -6.53
C LEU A 108 -18.39 10.42 -5.39
N SER A 109 -17.88 10.18 -4.18
CA SER A 109 -18.03 11.13 -3.06
C SER A 109 -17.09 12.34 -3.15
N GLY A 110 -16.08 12.30 -4.03
CA GLY A 110 -15.13 13.40 -4.25
C GLY A 110 -14.21 13.72 -3.06
N SER A 111 -14.35 12.96 -1.96
CA SER A 111 -13.58 13.14 -0.73
C SER A 111 -12.59 11.98 -0.60
N PRO A 112 -11.27 12.23 -0.50
CA PRO A 112 -10.29 11.18 -0.24
C PRO A 112 -10.53 10.61 1.16
N THR A 113 -11.23 9.48 1.24
CA THR A 113 -11.48 8.75 2.49
C THR A 113 -11.01 7.32 2.35
N PHE A 114 -10.69 6.66 3.47
CA PHE A 114 -10.50 5.22 3.51
C PHE A 114 -11.86 4.54 3.69
N ALA A 115 -12.56 4.24 2.59
CA ALA A 115 -13.87 3.59 2.67
C ALA A 115 -13.78 2.23 3.40
N GLY A 116 -14.61 2.03 4.44
CA GLY A 116 -14.75 0.75 5.13
C GLY A 116 -13.71 0.40 6.19
N TYR A 117 -12.75 1.28 6.48
CA TYR A 117 -11.63 1.00 7.40
C TYR A 117 -11.74 1.67 8.78
N THR A 118 -12.88 2.23 9.17
CA THR A 118 -13.05 2.77 10.54
C THR A 118 -13.43 1.68 11.55
N LEU A 119 -13.85 0.51 11.07
CA LEU A 119 -14.55 -0.50 11.87
C LEU A 119 -13.78 -1.81 12.09
N LEU A 120 -12.78 -2.14 11.27
CA LEU A 120 -11.94 -3.32 11.50
C LEU A 120 -10.81 -2.97 12.49
N PRO A 121 -10.48 -3.83 13.47
CA PRO A 121 -9.43 -3.54 14.46
C PRO A 121 -7.98 -3.72 13.96
N ASP A 122 -7.78 -4.26 12.75
CA ASP A 122 -6.45 -4.66 12.28
C ASP A 122 -5.75 -3.53 11.47
N THR A 123 -5.68 -3.66 10.14
CA THR A 123 -4.96 -2.74 9.23
C THR A 123 -5.57 -1.34 9.21
N SER A 124 -6.89 -1.28 9.36
CA SER A 124 -7.71 -0.08 9.45
C SER A 124 -7.28 0.85 10.58
N HIS A 125 -6.95 0.31 11.75
CA HIS A 125 -6.48 1.10 12.87
C HIS A 125 -5.09 1.70 12.57
N GLN A 126 -4.20 0.91 11.96
CA GLN A 126 -2.86 1.37 11.57
C GLN A 126 -2.91 2.48 10.51
N LEU A 127 -3.79 2.35 9.51
CA LEU A 127 -3.99 3.37 8.48
C LEU A 127 -4.62 4.64 9.04
N THR A 128 -5.59 4.50 9.94
CA THR A 128 -6.24 5.62 10.64
C THR A 128 -5.22 6.39 11.47
N LEU A 129 -4.40 5.70 12.28
CA LEU A 129 -3.32 6.32 13.04
C LEU A 129 -2.30 7.02 12.13
N SER A 130 -1.92 6.39 11.03
CA SER A 130 -0.97 6.99 10.06
C SER A 130 -1.52 8.28 9.46
N TRP A 131 -2.81 8.31 9.11
CA TRP A 131 -3.49 9.51 8.60
C TRP A 131 -3.58 10.62 9.65
N LEU A 132 -4.01 10.28 10.88
CA LEU A 132 -4.07 11.23 11.99
C LEU A 132 -2.68 11.81 12.32
N TYR A 133 -1.63 10.98 12.29
CA TYR A 133 -0.26 11.44 12.54
C TYR A 133 0.19 12.45 11.47
N ALA A 134 -0.14 12.21 10.20
CA ALA A 134 0.21 13.09 9.10
C ALA A 134 -0.53 14.45 9.16
N ASP A 135 -1.78 14.46 9.62
CA ASP A 135 -2.63 15.67 9.69
C ASP A 135 -2.41 16.47 10.99
N ARG A 136 -2.26 15.79 12.13
CA ARG A 136 -2.22 16.41 13.47
C ARG A 136 -0.83 16.50 14.09
N GLY A 137 0.18 15.81 13.55
CA GLY A 137 1.50 15.70 14.19
C GLY A 137 1.41 15.06 15.60
N PRO A 138 2.45 15.14 16.45
CA PRO A 138 2.50 14.47 17.76
C PRO A 138 1.33 14.74 18.72
N ASP A 139 0.55 15.81 18.50
CA ASP A 139 -0.56 16.24 19.35
C ASP A 139 -1.76 15.26 19.36
N TRP A 140 -1.80 14.26 18.48
CA TRP A 140 -2.85 13.22 18.51
C TRP A 140 -2.83 12.38 19.79
N MET A 141 -1.70 12.30 20.51
CA MET A 141 -1.59 11.61 21.81
C MET A 141 -2.24 12.37 22.97
N SER A 142 -2.66 13.63 22.77
CA SER A 142 -3.41 14.40 23.78
C SER A 142 -4.87 13.96 23.93
N LEU A 143 -5.34 13.03 23.09
CA LEU A 143 -6.64 12.39 23.23
C LEU A 143 -6.62 11.45 24.44
N ALA A 144 -7.39 11.79 25.48
CA ALA A 144 -7.45 11.07 26.75
C ALA A 144 -7.62 9.54 26.57
N PRO A 145 -7.02 8.70 27.44
CA PRO A 145 -7.18 7.24 27.38
C PRO A 145 -8.66 6.85 27.38
N GLY A 146 -9.15 6.33 26.24
CA GLY A 146 -10.57 6.02 26.00
C GLY A 146 -11.20 6.75 24.79
N GLN A 147 -10.56 7.81 24.29
CA GLN A 147 -11.05 8.58 23.14
C GLN A 147 -10.87 7.84 21.79
N THR A 148 -9.95 6.87 21.69
CA THR A 148 -9.75 6.05 20.47
C THR A 148 -10.93 5.11 20.20
N MET A 149 -11.60 4.62 21.26
CA MET A 149 -12.85 3.85 21.11
C MET A 149 -14.08 4.77 20.93
N LEU A 150 -14.08 5.95 21.56
CA LEU A 150 -15.18 6.92 21.43
C LEU A 150 -15.22 7.58 20.05
N SER A 151 -14.08 7.85 19.42
CA SER A 151 -14.04 8.44 18.06
C SER A 151 -14.56 7.48 16.98
N GLY A 152 -14.44 6.16 17.18
CA GLY A 152 -15.14 5.18 16.36
C GLY A 152 -16.67 5.32 16.46
N GLN A 153 -17.21 5.47 17.67
CA GLN A 153 -18.66 5.67 17.86
C GLN A 153 -19.17 7.03 17.38
N THR A 154 -18.39 8.11 17.53
CA THR A 154 -18.81 9.44 17.04
C THR A 154 -18.82 9.54 15.50
N LEU A 155 -17.91 8.82 14.82
CA LEU A 155 -17.89 8.71 13.36
C LEU A 155 -19.01 7.81 12.80
N ILE A 156 -19.46 6.80 13.56
CA ILE A 156 -20.58 5.92 13.17
C ILE A 156 -21.93 6.55 13.52
N GLY A 157 -22.01 7.30 14.62
CA GLY A 157 -23.24 7.93 15.11
C GLY A 157 -23.67 9.19 14.37
N THR A 158 -22.88 9.67 13.40
CA THR A 158 -23.22 10.84 12.56
C THR A 158 -23.69 10.47 11.15
N ALA A 159 -23.89 9.17 10.87
CA ALA A 159 -24.29 8.67 9.55
C ALA A 159 -25.70 8.03 9.51
N TYR A 160 -26.59 8.40 10.45
CA TYR A 160 -28.05 8.19 10.33
C TYR A 160 -28.82 9.40 10.88
#